data_AF-A0A497P1D9-F1
#
_entry.id   AF-A0A497P1D9-F1
#
_cell.length_a   1.000
_cell.length_b   1.000
_cell.length_c   1.000
_cell.angle_alpha   90.00
_cell.angle_beta   90.00
_cell.angle_gamma   90.00
#
_symmetry.space_group_name_H-M   'P 1'
#
loop_
_entity.id
_entity.type
_entity.pdbx_description
1 polymer ?
#
loop_
_entity_poly.entity_id
_entity_poly.type
_entity_poly.pdbx_seq_one_letter_code
_entity_poly.pdbx_strand_id
1 'polypeptide(L)'
;MPTPNGGLIIETNEQYYAGAQGFVGDNTTDKYTFTFNTKLNLGSPDPTNVNYALNNFKLYASSDGITYTEVTAANWPALYPYTVNAIDNNNSVVDLAGNLPANHVLVCQLKTIDGGNFGSGDAYGTT
;
A
#
# COMPACT_ATOMS: atom_id res chain seq x y z
N MET A 1 29.72 -29.04 12.76
CA MET A 1 28.43 -29.07 13.49
C MET A 1 27.76 -27.73 13.27
N PRO A 2 26.60 -27.66 12.59
CA PRO A 2 25.88 -26.40 12.42
C PRO A 2 25.03 -26.11 13.67
N THR A 3 25.15 -24.91 14.22
CA THR A 3 24.30 -24.37 15.28
C THR A 3 22.89 -24.07 14.72
N PRO A 4 21.81 -24.52 15.39
CA PRO A 4 20.45 -24.23 14.98
C PRO A 4 20.06 -22.81 15.43
N ASN A 5 20.17 -21.84 14.53
CA ASN A 5 19.63 -20.51 14.74
C ASN A 5 18.13 -20.58 14.43
N GLY A 6 17.35 -20.96 15.44
CA GLY A 6 15.91 -21.03 15.36
C GLY A 6 15.30 -19.70 14.93
N GLY A 7 14.45 -19.76 13.91
CA GLY A 7 13.19 -19.01 13.92
C GLY A 7 13.24 -17.55 13.50
N LEU A 8 14.08 -17.20 12.52
CA LEU A 8 13.82 -16.01 11.72
C LEU A 8 13.84 -16.37 10.23
N ILE A 9 12.85 -17.16 9.83
CA ILE A 9 12.34 -17.01 8.46
C ILE A 9 11.70 -15.62 8.47
N ILE A 10 12.45 -14.61 8.05
CA ILE A 10 11.81 -13.38 7.58
C ILE A 10 11.11 -13.83 6.30
N GLU A 11 9.83 -14.15 6.43
CA GLU A 11 8.94 -14.35 5.30
C GLU A 11 8.92 -13.02 4.53
N THR A 12 9.79 -12.91 3.53
CA THR A 12 9.58 -11.98 2.42
C THR A 12 9.29 -12.78 1.15
N ASN A 13 8.62 -13.93 1.33
CA ASN A 13 8.21 -14.82 0.24
C ASN A 13 6.71 -14.77 -0.06
N GLU A 14 6.08 -13.61 0.16
CA GLU A 14 4.93 -13.19 -0.66
C GLU A 14 5.45 -12.45 -1.92
N GLN A 15 6.45 -13.03 -2.57
CA GLN A 15 6.71 -12.79 -3.99
C GLN A 15 5.63 -13.54 -4.80
N TYR A 16 4.38 -13.05 -4.79
CA TYR A 16 3.37 -13.59 -5.71
C TYR A 16 2.26 -12.57 -6.02
N TYR A 17 2.47 -11.76 -7.08
CA TYR A 17 1.41 -11.28 -7.97
C TYR A 17 0.17 -10.57 -7.40
N ALA A 18 0.19 -10.05 -6.17
CA ALA A 18 -0.94 -9.28 -5.66
C ALA A 18 -0.79 -7.83 -6.10
N GLY A 19 -1.82 -7.24 -6.70
CA GLY A 19 -1.90 -5.79 -6.89
C GLY A 19 -1.94 -5.00 -5.58
N ALA A 20 -1.34 -5.49 -4.49
CA ALA A 20 -1.23 -4.85 -3.19
C ALA A 20 0.08 -5.23 -2.49
N GLN A 21 0.64 -4.30 -1.72
CA GLN A 21 1.82 -4.49 -0.86
C GLN A 21 1.56 -3.76 0.45
N GLY A 22 1.99 -4.34 1.58
CA GLY A 22 1.76 -3.77 2.90
C GLY A 22 3.00 -3.72 3.80
N PHE A 23 2.91 -2.90 4.84
CA PHE A 23 3.93 -2.65 5.86
C PHE A 23 3.30 -2.57 7.24
N VAL A 24 4.03 -2.98 8.27
CA VAL A 24 3.65 -2.76 9.67
C VAL A 24 4.39 -1.55 10.20
N GLY A 25 3.69 -0.68 10.91
CA GLY A 25 4.21 0.53 11.51
C GLY A 25 5.06 0.26 12.76
N ASP A 26 6.06 1.11 12.93
CA ASP A 26 7.04 1.11 14.01
C ASP A 26 6.99 2.39 14.87
N ASN A 27 6.04 3.31 14.58
CA ASN A 27 5.92 4.63 15.17
C ASN A 27 7.08 5.61 14.86
N THR A 28 7.95 5.27 13.90
CA THR A 28 9.10 6.10 13.51
C THR A 28 9.21 6.32 12.00
N THR A 29 8.57 5.47 11.20
CA THR A 29 8.62 5.53 9.74
C THR A 29 7.40 6.25 9.19
N ASP A 30 7.64 7.23 8.31
CA ASP A 30 6.64 7.99 7.54
C ASP A 30 6.73 7.72 6.02
N LYS A 31 7.85 7.15 5.56
CA LYS A 31 8.14 6.86 4.15
C LYS A 31 8.14 5.37 3.86
N TYR A 32 7.31 4.97 2.90
CA TYR A 32 7.12 3.58 2.51
C TYR A 32 7.44 3.39 1.04
N THR A 33 8.40 2.51 0.74
CA THR A 33 8.82 2.22 -0.64
C THR A 33 8.06 1.02 -1.18
N PHE A 34 7.20 1.25 -2.15
CA PHE A 34 6.47 0.22 -2.87
C PHE A 34 7.24 -0.20 -4.14
N THR A 35 7.29 -1.50 -4.40
CA THR A 35 8.08 -2.12 -5.47
C THR A 35 7.19 -2.87 -6.45
N PHE A 36 6.19 -2.18 -6.99
CA PHE A 36 5.29 -2.73 -8.00
C PHE A 36 5.95 -2.76 -9.38
N ASN A 37 5.40 -3.57 -10.30
CA ASN A 37 5.82 -3.58 -11.70
C ASN A 37 5.48 -2.27 -12.45
N THR A 38 4.65 -1.40 -11.85
CA THR A 38 4.28 -0.08 -12.38
C THR A 38 4.52 0.99 -11.33
N LYS A 39 4.91 2.19 -11.78
CA LYS A 39 5.03 3.38 -10.92
C LYS A 39 3.66 3.76 -10.37
N LEU A 40 3.63 4.22 -9.12
CA LEU A 40 2.44 4.83 -8.52
C LEU A 40 2.25 6.24 -9.09
N ASN A 41 1.01 6.54 -9.51
CA ASN A 41 0.57 7.83 -9.98
C ASN A 41 -0.43 8.41 -8.98
N LEU A 42 -0.08 9.54 -8.37
CA LEU A 42 -0.96 10.30 -7.48
C LEU A 42 -1.39 11.58 -8.19
N GLY A 43 -2.65 11.61 -8.66
CA GLY A 43 -3.30 12.83 -9.12
C GLY A 43 -3.82 13.67 -7.95
N SER A 44 -4.45 13.04 -6.96
CA SER A 44 -4.83 13.70 -5.69
C SER A 44 -5.11 12.65 -4.60
N PRO A 45 -4.68 12.86 -3.34
CA PRO A 45 -5.06 11.98 -2.24
C PRO A 45 -6.51 12.21 -1.76
N ASP A 46 -7.17 13.28 -2.21
CA ASP A 46 -8.53 13.64 -1.81
C ASP A 46 -9.57 12.98 -2.72
N PRO A 47 -10.41 12.06 -2.22
CA PRO A 47 -11.44 11.38 -3.04
C PRO A 47 -12.51 12.31 -3.61
N THR A 48 -12.64 13.54 -3.09
CA THR A 48 -13.58 14.55 -3.62
C THR A 48 -12.99 15.38 -4.76
N ASN A 49 -11.67 15.30 -4.98
CA ASN A 49 -10.98 16.02 -6.04
C ASN A 49 -11.10 15.27 -7.39
N VAL A 50 -11.36 16.01 -8.48
CA VAL A 50 -11.46 15.43 -9.83
C VAL A 50 -10.21 14.64 -10.25
N ASN A 51 -9.03 15.05 -9.78
CA ASN A 51 -7.77 14.39 -10.11
C ASN A 51 -7.56 13.08 -9.37
N TYR A 52 -8.37 12.75 -8.34
CA TYR A 52 -8.30 11.46 -7.66
C TYR A 52 -8.63 10.29 -8.61
N ALA A 53 -9.47 10.53 -9.62
CA ALA A 53 -9.75 9.53 -10.66
C ALA A 53 -8.49 9.11 -11.44
N LEU A 54 -7.48 9.99 -11.53
CA LEU A 54 -6.20 9.74 -12.19
C LEU A 54 -5.25 8.86 -11.36
N ASN A 55 -5.57 8.62 -10.07
CA ASN A 55 -4.77 7.72 -9.25
C ASN A 55 -4.86 6.30 -9.81
N ASN A 56 -3.71 5.64 -9.94
CA ASN A 56 -3.62 4.23 -10.33
C ASN A 56 -3.50 3.29 -9.11
N PHE A 57 -3.74 3.80 -7.90
CA PHE A 57 -3.71 3.04 -6.65
C PHE A 57 -4.68 3.62 -5.63
N LYS A 58 -4.87 2.89 -4.53
CA LYS A 58 -5.51 3.31 -3.30
C LYS A 58 -4.60 2.98 -2.12
N LEU A 59 -4.63 3.80 -1.09
CA LEU A 59 -3.85 3.61 0.12
C LEU A 59 -4.79 3.33 1.29
N TYR A 60 -4.57 2.22 1.97
CA TYR A 60 -5.36 1.78 3.11
C TYR A 60 -4.48 1.71 4.35
N ALA A 61 -5.07 1.99 5.50
CA ALA A 61 -4.44 1.76 6.79
C ALA A 61 -5.40 1.04 7.74
N SER A 62 -4.84 0.33 8.71
CA SER A 62 -5.57 -0.45 9.70
C SER A 62 -4.89 -0.33 11.06
N SER A 63 -5.66 -0.14 12.12
CA SER A 63 -5.15 -0.12 13.49
C SER A 63 -5.07 -1.51 14.12
N ASP A 64 -5.85 -2.46 13.62
CA ASP A 64 -6.00 -3.82 14.15
C ASP A 64 -5.45 -4.91 13.21
N GLY A 65 -5.08 -4.55 11.98
CA GLY A 65 -4.67 -5.48 10.93
C GLY A 65 -5.82 -6.28 10.31
N ILE A 66 -7.07 -6.00 10.70
CA ILE A 66 -8.28 -6.72 10.28
C ILE A 66 -9.16 -5.81 9.42
N THR A 67 -9.41 -4.59 9.90
CA THR A 67 -10.28 -3.61 9.25
C THR A 67 -9.43 -2.57 8.54
N TYR A 68 -9.50 -2.54 7.21
CA TYR A 68 -8.74 -1.60 6.39
C TYR A 68 -9.64 -0.46 5.90
N THR A 69 -9.24 0.77 6.18
CA THR A 69 -9.93 1.97 5.72
C THR A 69 -9.01 2.84 4.89
N GLU A 70 -9.56 3.53 3.89
CA GLU A 70 -8.76 4.35 2.99
C GLU A 70 -8.16 5.54 3.72
N VAL A 71 -6.88 5.83 3.47
CA VAL A 71 -6.15 6.97 4.04
C VAL A 71 -6.70 8.26 3.41
N THR A 72 -7.61 8.89 4.14
CA THR A 72 -8.26 10.15 3.79
C THR A 72 -8.24 11.07 4.99
N ALA A 73 -8.56 12.35 4.79
CA ALA A 73 -8.71 13.31 5.88
C ALA A 73 -9.71 12.87 6.97
N ALA A 74 -10.72 12.06 6.61
CA ALA A 74 -11.76 11.61 7.55
C ALA A 74 -11.33 10.38 8.38
N ASN A 75 -10.65 9.41 7.75
CA ASN A 75 -10.31 8.14 8.41
C ASN A 75 -8.95 8.18 9.11
N TRP A 76 -7.96 8.85 8.51
CA TRP A 76 -6.56 8.86 8.97
C TRP A 76 -5.96 10.27 8.88
N PRO A 77 -6.50 11.27 9.62
CA PRO A 77 -6.07 12.66 9.53
C PRO A 77 -4.60 12.88 9.88
N ALA A 78 -3.99 12.00 10.69
CA ALA A 78 -2.57 12.09 11.05
C ALA A 78 -1.62 11.59 9.95
N LEU A 79 -2.12 10.78 9.00
CA LEU A 79 -1.34 10.25 7.88
C LEU A 79 -1.64 11.00 6.57
N TYR A 80 -2.61 11.91 6.58
CA TYR A 80 -3.10 12.67 5.44
C TYR A 80 -2.72 14.16 5.54
N PRO A 81 -2.40 14.86 4.43
CA PRO A 81 -2.25 14.34 3.07
C PRO A 81 -0.91 13.64 2.89
N TYR A 82 -0.91 12.57 2.09
CA TYR A 82 0.32 11.88 1.68
C TYR A 82 0.74 12.33 0.27
N THR A 83 2.01 12.14 -0.06
CA THR A 83 2.56 12.38 -1.41
C THR A 83 3.18 11.12 -1.97
N VAL A 84 3.36 11.07 -3.30
CA VAL A 84 4.03 9.96 -3.99
C VAL A 84 5.18 10.49 -4.82
N ASN A 85 6.35 9.88 -4.61
CA ASN A 85 7.55 10.15 -5.36
C ASN A 85 7.95 8.86 -6.09
N ALA A 86 7.73 8.83 -7.40
CA ALA A 86 8.23 7.72 -8.22
C ALA A 86 9.75 7.79 -8.32
N ILE A 87 10.43 6.68 -8.08
CA ILE A 87 11.89 6.56 -8.17
C ILE A 87 12.26 5.60 -9.32
N ASP A 88 13.56 5.31 -9.46
CA ASP A 88 14.06 4.39 -10.47
C ASP A 88 13.55 2.95 -10.26
N ASN A 89 13.65 2.12 -11.30
CA ASN A 89 13.22 0.71 -11.29
C ASN A 89 11.74 0.48 -10.99
N ASN A 90 10.86 1.39 -11.40
CA ASN A 90 9.39 1.35 -11.17
C ASN A 90 8.96 1.42 -9.70
N ASN A 91 9.89 1.63 -8.77
CA ASN A 91 9.57 1.80 -7.37
C ASN A 91 8.92 3.16 -7.13
N SER A 92 8.15 3.26 -6.05
CA SER A 92 7.49 4.50 -5.66
C SER A 92 7.49 4.64 -4.15
N VAL A 93 7.85 5.82 -3.67
CA VAL A 93 7.87 6.15 -2.25
C VAL A 93 6.61 6.94 -1.92
N VAL A 94 5.79 6.40 -1.03
CA VAL A 94 4.68 7.14 -0.41
C VAL A 94 5.24 7.82 0.84
N ASP A 95 5.05 9.13 0.94
CA ASP A 95 5.44 9.94 2.10
C ASP A 95 4.16 10.37 2.83
N LEU A 96 3.94 9.84 4.03
CA LEU A 96 2.78 10.14 4.87
C LEU A 96 2.97 11.49 5.60
N ALA A 97 1.87 12.12 6.00
CA ALA A 97 1.94 13.36 6.79
C ALA A 97 2.54 13.17 8.21
N GLY A 98 2.60 11.92 8.68
CA GLY A 98 3.11 11.56 10.00
C GLY A 98 3.51 10.09 10.07
N ASN A 99 4.17 9.71 11.16
CA ASN A 99 4.65 8.34 11.34
C ASN A 99 3.47 7.38 11.51
N LEU A 100 3.55 6.21 10.87
CA LEU A 100 2.57 5.15 11.07
C LEU A 100 2.74 4.59 12.50
N PRO A 101 1.70 4.62 13.36
CA PRO A 101 1.83 4.13 14.72
C PRO A 101 2.24 2.66 14.79
N ALA A 102 2.86 2.27 15.91
CA ALA A 102 3.33 0.91 16.12
C ALA A 102 2.18 -0.09 16.01
N ASN A 103 2.42 -1.22 15.33
CA ASN A 103 1.45 -2.29 15.07
C ASN A 103 0.28 -1.93 14.15
N HIS A 104 0.19 -0.69 13.64
CA HIS A 104 -0.74 -0.38 12.56
C HIS A 104 -0.21 -0.95 11.24
N VAL A 105 -1.11 -1.25 10.30
CA VAL A 105 -0.76 -1.79 8.99
C VAL A 105 -1.09 -0.76 7.92
N LEU A 106 -0.16 -0.53 7.00
CA LEU A 106 -0.37 0.28 5.81
C LEU A 106 -0.35 -0.64 4.59
N VAL A 107 -1.31 -0.52 3.70
CA VAL A 107 -1.41 -1.32 2.47
C VAL A 107 -1.65 -0.40 1.29
N CYS A 108 -0.78 -0.44 0.29
CA CYS A 108 -1.04 0.17 -1.00
C CYS A 108 -1.60 -0.90 -1.93
N GLN A 109 -2.70 -0.57 -2.61
CA GLN A 109 -3.33 -1.43 -3.60
C GLN A 109 -3.41 -0.72 -4.95
N LEU A 110 -2.83 -1.30 -5.99
CA LEU A 110 -2.99 -0.85 -7.37
C LEU A 110 -4.45 -0.97 -7.83
N LYS A 111 -4.91 0.05 -8.55
CA LYS A 111 -6.12 0.00 -9.36
C LYS A 111 -5.70 -0.64 -10.68
N THR A 112 -5.88 -1.94 -10.81
CA THR A 112 -5.59 -2.67 -12.05
C THR A 112 -6.36 -2.00 -13.21
N ILE A 113 -5.66 -1.64 -14.29
CA ILE A 113 -6.30 -1.16 -15.53
C ILE A 113 -7.10 -2.27 -16.23
N ASP A 114 -6.76 -3.53 -15.96
CA ASP A 114 -7.54 -4.71 -16.34
C ASP A 114 -8.20 -5.30 -15.10
N GLY A 115 -9.54 -5.20 -15.07
CA GLY A 115 -10.39 -5.40 -13.90
C GLY A 115 -10.04 -6.61 -13.03
N GLY A 116 -9.94 -6.34 -11.73
CA GLY A 116 -9.84 -7.36 -10.69
C GLY A 116 -10.11 -6.71 -9.34
N ASN A 117 -11.40 -6.47 -9.06
CA ASN A 117 -11.87 -6.01 -7.76
C ASN A 117 -11.43 -7.03 -6.70
N PHE A 118 -10.70 -6.62 -5.65
CA PHE A 118 -10.51 -7.48 -4.47
C PHE A 118 -11.88 -7.73 -3.85
N GLY A 119 -12.35 -8.97 -3.89
CA GLY A 119 -13.64 -9.38 -3.30
C GLY A 119 -14.84 -9.49 -4.26
N SER A 120 -14.69 -9.24 -5.57
CA SER A 120 -15.69 -9.72 -6.54
C SER A 120 -15.12 -10.95 -7.21
N GLY A 121 -15.81 -12.08 -7.09
CA GLY A 121 -15.49 -13.35 -7.78
C GLY A 121 -15.68 -13.29 -9.30
N ASP A 122 -15.49 -12.12 -9.90
CA ASP A 122 -15.67 -11.88 -11.34
C ASP A 122 -14.29 -11.74 -12.00
N ALA A 123 -13.44 -12.72 -11.75
CA ALA A 123 -12.31 -13.02 -12.62
C ALA A 123 -12.87 -13.68 -13.90
N TYR A 124 -13.54 -12.90 -14.74
CA TYR A 124 -13.82 -13.34 -16.10
C TYR A 124 -12.59 -12.99 -16.95
N GLY A 125 -11.71 -13.98 -17.11
CA GLY A 125 -10.73 -13.97 -18.18
C GLY A 125 -11.48 -13.87 -19.52
N THR A 126 -11.23 -12.80 -20.26
CA THR A 126 -11.76 -12.62 -21.61
C THR A 126 -11.01 -13.53 -22.58
N THR A 127 -11.74 -14.31 -23.37
CA THR A 127 -11.75 -14.24 -24.85
C THR A 127 -12.95 -15.01 -25.39
#